data_AF-A0A9D6UIN0-F1
#
_entry.id   AF-A0A9D6UIN0-F1
#
_cell.length_a   1.000
_cell.length_b   1.000
_cell.length_c   1.000
_cell.angle_alpha   90.00
_cell.angle_beta   90.00
_cell.angle_gamma   90.00
#
_symmetry.space_group_name_H-M   'P 1'
#
loop_
_entity.id
_entity.type
_entity.pdbx_description
1 polymer ?
#
loop_
_entity_poly.entity_id
_entity_poly.type
_entity_poly.pdbx_seq_one_letter_code
_entity_poly.pdbx_strand_id
1 'polypeptide(L)'
;MPEIDRLRGLVMVLMALDHMRDFFDADVMRFSPTDLDHTYPFLFFTRFITHFCAPTFTVLAGVSAYLYGVKVKDPAALSKFLAARGLWLILLEVAVISPIWSMGWGRIELATLWAIGCSLVALAALSRLSPRTVLL
;
A
#
# COMPACT_ATOMS: atom_id res chain seq x y z
N MET A 1 10.28 4.41 18.51
CA MET A 1 9.35 4.27 17.37
C MET A 1 8.09 3.42 17.66
N PRO A 2 7.62 3.20 18.91
CA PRO A 2 6.43 2.36 19.13
C PRO A 2 5.11 3.01 18.70
N GLU A 3 4.99 4.35 18.65
CA GLU A 3 3.74 4.99 18.21
C GLU A 3 3.51 4.84 16.70
N ILE A 4 4.57 4.93 15.89
CA ILE A 4 4.49 4.75 14.43
C ILE A 4 4.05 3.33 14.08
N ASP A 5 4.61 2.33 14.75
CA ASP A 5 4.25 0.94 14.51
C ASP A 5 2.81 0.64 14.98
N ARG A 6 2.35 1.27 16.07
CA ARG A 6 0.96 1.19 16.54
C ARG A 6 -0.02 1.79 15.53
N LEU A 7 0.29 2.97 14.99
CA LEU A 7 -0.54 3.65 13.99
C LEU A 7 -0.60 2.84 12.69
N ARG A 8 0.54 2.31 12.22
CA ARG A 8 0.59 1.43 11.04
C ARG A 8 -0.23 0.15 11.25
N GLY A 9 -0.15 -0.44 12.44
CA GLY A 9 -0.94 -1.61 12.82
C GLY A 9 -2.44 -1.33 12.77
N LEU A 10 -2.88 -0.22 13.37
CA LEU A 10 -4.29 0.20 13.33
C LEU A 10 -4.79 0.42 11.90
N VAL A 11 -3.99 1.12 11.08
CA VAL A 11 -4.30 1.37 9.67
C VAL A 11 -4.44 0.07 8.87
N MET A 12 -3.52 -0.89 9.06
CA MET A 12 -3.62 -2.20 8.40
C MET A 12 -4.87 -2.98 8.80
N VAL A 13 -5.27 -2.95 10.09
CA VAL A 13 -6.48 -3.61 10.56
C VAL A 13 -7.73 -2.98 9.95
N LEU A 14 -7.81 -1.64 9.90
CA LEU A 14 -8.94 -0.94 9.28
C LEU A 14 -9.05 -1.23 7.78
N MET A 15 -7.92 -1.25 7.06
CA MET A 15 -7.89 -1.62 5.64
C MET A 15 -8.32 -3.08 5.42
N ALA A 16 -7.87 -4.01 6.27
CA ALA A 16 -8.26 -5.42 6.16
C ALA A 16 -9.76 -5.61 6.42
N LEU A 17 -10.32 -4.90 7.41
CA LEU A 17 -11.75 -4.95 7.71
C LEU A 17 -12.61 -4.44 6.54
N ASP A 18 -12.21 -3.31 5.93
CA ASP A 18 -12.89 -2.75 4.75
C ASP A 18 -12.84 -3.70 3.55
N HIS A 19 -11.70 -4.34 3.30
CA HIS A 19 -11.60 -5.35 2.23
C HIS A 19 -12.32 -6.66 2.53
N MET A 20 -12.37 -7.11 3.79
CA MET A 20 -13.17 -8.28 4.16
C MET A 20 -14.65 -8.06 3.89
N ARG A 21 -15.17 -6.84 4.13
CA ARG A 21 -16.55 -6.49 3.80
C ARG A 21 -16.85 -6.78 2.33
N ASP A 22 -15.93 -6.45 1.43
CA ASP A 22 -16.13 -6.64 0.00
C ASP A 22 -16.30 -8.13 -0.42
N PHE A 23 -15.91 -9.09 0.43
CA PHE A 23 -16.14 -10.53 0.22
C PHE A 23 -17.44 -11.06 0.85
N PHE A 24 -17.95 -10.40 1.90
CA PHE A 24 -19.09 -10.90 2.69
C PHE A 24 -20.38 -10.11 2.51
N ASP A 25 -20.31 -8.83 2.10
CA ASP A 25 -21.50 -8.02 1.83
C ASP A 25 -22.02 -8.26 0.41
N ALA A 26 -23.23 -8.82 0.32
CA ALA A 26 -23.96 -9.03 -0.93
C ALA A 26 -24.35 -7.71 -1.64
N ASP A 27 -24.14 -6.56 -1.00
CA ASP A 27 -24.47 -5.22 -1.51
C ASP A 27 -23.41 -4.67 -2.47
N VAL A 28 -22.14 -5.12 -2.38
CA VAL A 28 -21.06 -4.74 -3.32
C VAL A 28 -21.32 -5.27 -4.74
N MET A 29 -22.08 -6.36 -4.85
CA MET A 29 -22.53 -6.93 -6.13
C MET A 29 -23.76 -6.21 -6.72
N ARG A 30 -24.43 -5.32 -5.95
CA ARG A 30 -25.67 -4.68 -6.38
C ARG A 30 -25.52 -3.21 -6.73
N PHE A 31 -24.67 -2.45 -6.03
CA PHE A 31 -24.56 -1.00 -6.23
C PHE A 31 -23.14 -0.50 -5.92
N SER A 32 -22.71 0.58 -6.57
CA SER A 32 -21.45 1.24 -6.18
C SER A 32 -21.62 1.91 -4.82
N PRO A 33 -20.70 1.74 -3.86
CA PRO A 33 -20.76 2.44 -2.56
C PRO A 33 -20.45 3.96 -2.65
N THR A 34 -20.37 4.52 -3.87
CA THR A 34 -20.42 5.97 -4.14
C THR A 34 -21.78 6.45 -4.60
N ASP A 35 -22.74 5.54 -4.79
CA ASP A 35 -24.10 5.87 -5.19
C ASP A 35 -24.87 6.33 -3.94
N LEU A 36 -25.08 7.64 -3.82
CA LEU A 36 -25.73 8.26 -2.67
C LEU A 36 -27.22 7.88 -2.56
N ASP A 37 -27.83 7.36 -3.63
CA ASP A 37 -29.23 6.94 -3.63
C ASP A 37 -29.43 5.57 -2.94
N HIS A 38 -28.37 4.76 -2.82
CA HIS A 38 -28.42 3.42 -2.22
C HIS A 38 -27.43 3.20 -1.07
N THR A 39 -26.50 4.14 -0.85
CA THR A 39 -25.52 4.07 0.24
C THR A 39 -26.13 4.51 1.57
N TYR A 40 -25.89 3.73 2.62
CA TYR A 40 -26.20 4.14 3.99
C TYR A 40 -24.96 4.72 4.69
N PRO A 41 -25.12 5.62 5.70
CA PRO A 41 -24.01 6.39 6.28
C PRO A 41 -22.83 5.56 6.76
N PHE A 42 -23.06 4.36 7.32
CA PHE A 42 -22.00 3.49 7.82
C PHE A 42 -21.06 2.97 6.71
N LEU A 43 -21.60 2.64 5.52
CA LEU A 43 -20.81 2.24 4.34
C LEU A 43 -19.97 3.41 3.81
N PHE A 44 -20.54 4.61 3.80
CA PHE A 44 -19.81 5.83 3.43
C PHE A 44 -18.66 6.12 4.40
N PHE A 45 -18.90 6.06 5.71
CA PHE A 45 -17.87 6.36 6.72
C PHE A 45 -16.71 5.37 6.69
N THR A 46 -16.97 4.08 6.50
CA THR A 46 -15.92 3.06 6.40
C THR A 46 -15.01 3.33 5.20
N ARG A 47 -15.59 3.59 4.02
CA ARG A 47 -14.85 3.93 2.80
C ARG A 47 -14.11 5.27 2.90
N PHE A 48 -14.72 6.27 3.56
CA PHE A 48 -14.11 7.57 3.81
C PHE A 48 -12.87 7.44 4.69
N ILE A 49 -12.95 6.66 5.77
CA ILE A 49 -11.83 6.42 6.68
C ILE A 49 -10.69 5.66 5.97
N THR A 50 -11.02 4.60 5.22
CA THR A 50 -10.00 3.80 4.53
C THR A 50 -9.33 4.56 3.37
N HIS A 51 -10.02 5.53 2.76
CA HIS A 51 -9.43 6.43 1.77
C HIS A 51 -8.26 7.25 2.32
N PHE A 52 -8.29 7.65 3.60
CA PHE A 52 -7.15 8.32 4.26
C PHE A 52 -6.11 7.34 4.80
N CYS A 53 -6.50 6.12 5.12
CA CYS A 53 -5.60 5.08 5.62
C CYS A 53 -4.51 4.72 4.60
N ALA A 54 -4.87 4.55 3.32
CA ALA A 54 -3.93 4.22 2.25
C ALA A 54 -2.80 5.26 2.05
N PRO A 55 -3.07 6.58 1.93
CA PRO A 55 -2.01 7.59 1.84
C PRO A 55 -1.21 7.71 3.12
N THR A 56 -1.84 7.63 4.30
CA THR A 56 -1.10 7.63 5.58
C THR A 56 -0.13 6.45 5.68
N PHE A 57 -0.55 5.24 5.30
CA PHE A 57 0.32 4.06 5.31
C PHE A 57 1.52 4.23 4.36
N THR A 58 1.28 4.76 3.16
CA THR A 58 2.31 5.00 2.15
C THR A 58 3.35 6.02 2.64
N VAL A 59 2.89 7.12 3.25
CA VAL A 59 3.78 8.12 3.86
C VAL A 59 4.61 7.53 4.99
N LEU A 60 3.98 6.77 5.91
CA LEU A 60 4.70 6.13 7.02
C LEU A 60 5.71 5.10 6.53
N ALA A 61 5.42 4.37 5.45
CA ALA A 61 6.35 3.45 4.80
C ALA A 61 7.57 4.21 4.23
N GLY A 62 7.36 5.36 3.57
CA GLY A 62 8.42 6.22 3.07
C GLY A 62 9.30 6.81 4.19
N VAL A 63 8.69 7.33 5.25
CA VAL A 63 9.42 7.83 6.44
C VAL A 63 10.25 6.72 7.09
N SER A 64 9.70 5.51 7.19
CA SER A 64 10.43 4.35 7.74
C SER A 64 11.65 3.99 6.87
N ALA A 65 11.51 4.06 5.55
CA ALA A 65 12.62 3.84 4.62
C ALA A 65 13.72 4.90 4.77
N TYR A 66 13.34 6.18 4.92
CA TYR A 66 14.29 7.27 5.17
C TYR A 66 15.05 7.09 6.48
N LEU A 67 14.34 6.82 7.58
CA LEU A 67 14.96 6.61 8.90
C LEU A 67 15.89 5.39 8.91
N TYR A 68 15.55 4.33 8.19
CA TYR A 68 16.43 3.18 8.01
C TYR A 68 17.71 3.55 7.25
N GLY A 69 17.60 4.37 6.20
CA GLY A 69 18.76 4.88 5.46
C GLY A 69 19.72 5.72 6.31
N VAL A 70 19.18 6.61 7.15
CA VAL A 70 19.97 7.40 8.11
C VAL A 70 20.70 6.51 9.11
N LYS A 71 20.10 5.39 9.51
CA LYS A 71 20.68 4.45 10.49
C LYS A 71 21.78 3.57 9.90
N VAL A 72 21.56 3.02 8.70
CA VAL A 72 22.50 2.07 8.07
C VAL A 72 23.72 2.77 7.48
N LYS A 73 23.57 4.01 7.00
CA LYS A 73 24.64 4.83 6.38
C LYS A 73 25.38 4.15 5.20
N ASP A 74 24.83 3.06 4.66
CA ASP A 74 25.31 2.39 3.46
C ASP A 74 24.21 2.41 2.38
N PRO A 75 24.37 3.20 1.31
CA PRO A 75 23.37 3.30 0.24
C PRO A 75 23.19 2.00 -0.55
N ALA A 76 24.22 1.13 -0.61
CA ALA A 76 24.12 -0.15 -1.29
C ALA A 76 23.28 -1.16 -0.50
N ALA A 77 23.50 -1.25 0.81
CA ALA A 77 22.67 -2.05 1.71
C ALA A 77 21.22 -1.55 1.76
N LEU A 78 21.01 -0.22 1.84
CA LEU A 78 19.68 0.39 1.79
C LEU A 78 18.95 0.05 0.49
N SER A 79 19.61 0.21 -0.65
CA SER A 79 19.03 -0.08 -1.96
C SER A 79 18.62 -1.56 -2.10
N LYS A 80 19.48 -2.49 -1.67
CA LYS A 80 19.14 -3.94 -1.68
C LYS A 80 17.94 -4.24 -0.78
N PHE A 81 17.90 -3.65 0.42
CA PHE A 81 16.80 -3.82 1.36
C PHE A 81 15.47 -3.31 0.79
N LEU A 82 15.46 -2.10 0.22
CA LEU A 82 14.27 -1.50 -0.38
C LEU A 82 13.82 -2.27 -1.63
N ALA A 83 14.76 -2.66 -2.50
CA ALA A 83 14.44 -3.40 -3.72
C ALA A 83 13.89 -4.80 -3.42
N ALA A 84 14.50 -5.54 -2.50
CA ALA A 84 14.01 -6.86 -2.10
C ALA A 84 12.59 -6.76 -1.53
N ARG A 85 12.35 -5.79 -0.65
CA ARG A 85 11.03 -5.60 -0.02
C ARG A 85 9.98 -5.12 -1.03
N GLY A 86 10.33 -4.19 -1.92
CA GLY A 86 9.44 -3.71 -2.97
C GLY A 86 9.06 -4.82 -3.94
N LEU A 87 10.02 -5.64 -4.36
CA LEU A 87 9.76 -6.79 -5.24
C LEU A 87 8.88 -7.84 -4.56
N TRP A 88 9.09 -8.13 -3.27
CA TRP A 88 8.21 -9.00 -2.51
C TRP A 88 6.77 -8.50 -2.47
N LEU A 89 6.54 -7.19 -2.32
CA LEU A 89 5.19 -6.61 -2.34
C LEU A 89 4.53 -6.70 -3.72
N ILE A 90 5.27 -6.43 -4.79
CA ILE A 90 4.78 -6.58 -6.17
C ILE A 90 4.40 -8.04 -6.45
N LEU A 91 5.27 -8.98 -6.06
CA LEU A 91 5.01 -10.42 -6.22
C LEU A 91 3.80 -10.87 -5.40
N LEU A 92 3.68 -10.43 -4.15
CA LEU A 92 2.53 -10.74 -3.31
C LEU A 92 1.23 -10.24 -3.92
N GLU A 93 1.23 -9.01 -4.45
CA GLU A 93 0.05 -8.47 -5.14
C GLU A 93 -0.33 -9.36 -6.33
N VAL A 94 0.60 -9.56 -7.27
CA VAL A 94 0.29 -10.23 -8.54
C VAL A 94 -0.01 -11.71 -8.34
N ALA A 95 0.68 -12.39 -7.42
CA ALA A 95 0.58 -13.83 -7.22
C ALA A 95 -0.54 -14.25 -6.25
N VAL A 96 -0.88 -13.39 -5.27
CA VAL A 96 -1.82 -13.75 -4.20
C VAL A 96 -3.03 -12.84 -4.19
N ILE A 97 -2.85 -11.53 -4.11
CA ILE A 97 -3.97 -10.59 -3.91
C ILE A 97 -4.83 -10.46 -5.18
N SER A 98 -4.18 -10.27 -6.33
CA SER A 98 -4.86 -10.08 -7.62
C SER A 98 -5.73 -11.28 -8.00
N PRO A 99 -5.28 -12.54 -7.87
CA PRO A 99 -6.12 -13.72 -8.11
C PRO A 99 -7.27 -13.88 -7.10
N ILE A 100 -7.06 -13.52 -5.83
CA ILE A 100 -8.10 -13.59 -4.80
C ILE A 100 -9.24 -12.61 -5.12
N TRP A 101 -8.90 -11.41 -5.60
CA TRP A 101 -9.89 -10.40 -5.97
C TRP A 101 -10.51 -10.65 -7.35
N SER A 102 -9.75 -11.08 -8.35
CA SER A 102 -10.28 -11.20 -9.73
C SER A 102 -11.37 -12.28 -9.90
N MET A 103 -11.62 -13.16 -8.91
CA MET A 103 -12.65 -14.23 -8.90
C MET A 103 -12.91 -14.88 -10.28
N GLY A 104 -11.84 -15.05 -11.07
CA GLY A 104 -11.91 -15.30 -12.50
C GLY A 104 -10.56 -15.04 -13.16
N TRP A 105 -10.16 -15.90 -14.10
CA TRP A 105 -8.87 -15.81 -14.78
C TRP A 105 -8.85 -14.66 -15.79
N GLY A 106 -8.07 -13.62 -15.52
CA GLY A 106 -7.65 -12.67 -16.57
C GLY A 106 -7.52 -11.20 -16.18
N ARG A 107 -7.95 -10.75 -14.99
CA ARG A 107 -7.80 -9.34 -14.57
C ARG A 107 -6.74 -9.22 -13.48
N ILE A 108 -5.71 -8.43 -13.75
CA ILE A 108 -4.73 -8.05 -12.74
C ILE A 108 -5.21 -6.74 -12.13
N GLU A 109 -5.87 -6.83 -10.98
CA GLU A 109 -6.15 -5.71 -10.09
C GLU A 109 -4.82 -5.24 -9.49
N LEU A 110 -4.41 -4.02 -9.82
CA LEU A 110 -3.21 -3.36 -9.30
C LEU A 110 -3.63 -2.35 -8.23
N ALA A 111 -3.60 -2.76 -6.97
CA ALA A 111 -4.03 -1.96 -5.84
C ALA A 111 -2.83 -1.33 -5.10
N THR A 112 -3.05 -0.93 -3.86
CA THR A 112 -2.13 -0.12 -3.06
C THR A 112 -0.78 -0.83 -2.81
N LEU A 113 -0.76 -2.16 -2.72
CA LEU A 113 0.48 -2.94 -2.52
C LEU A 113 1.42 -2.83 -3.72
N TRP A 114 0.88 -2.85 -4.94
CA TRP A 114 1.67 -2.64 -6.16
C TRP A 114 2.28 -1.25 -6.19
N ALA A 115 1.48 -0.22 -5.91
CA ALA A 115 1.95 1.17 -5.89
C ALA A 115 3.10 1.39 -4.88
N ILE A 116 2.98 0.82 -3.67
CA ILE A 116 4.03 0.88 -2.64
C ILE A 116 5.27 0.10 -3.07
N GLY A 117 5.09 -1.10 -3.63
CA GLY A 117 6.18 -1.92 -4.14
C GLY A 117 7.00 -1.20 -5.22
N CYS A 118 6.32 -0.62 -6.21
CA CYS A 118 6.93 0.19 -7.26
C CYS A 118 7.65 1.41 -6.69
N SER A 119 7.04 2.10 -5.71
CA SER A 119 7.65 3.26 -5.05
C SER A 119 8.93 2.89 -4.31
N LEU A 120 8.98 1.73 -3.64
CA LEU A 120 10.19 1.24 -2.96
C LEU A 120 11.29 0.86 -3.95
N VAL A 121 10.95 0.25 -5.08
CA VAL A 121 11.91 -0.08 -6.15
C VAL A 121 12.46 1.21 -6.78
N ALA A 122 11.60 2.19 -7.06
CA ALA A 122 12.00 3.51 -7.54
C ALA A 122 12.92 4.20 -6.52
N LEU A 123 12.57 4.20 -5.24
CA LEU A 123 13.40 4.75 -4.17
C LEU A 123 14.75 4.02 -4.05
N ALA A 124 14.78 2.71 -4.24
CA ALA A 124 16.02 1.92 -4.26
C ALA A 124 16.94 2.28 -5.44
N ALA A 125 16.37 2.65 -6.58
CA ALA A 125 17.12 3.15 -7.72
C ALA A 125 17.64 4.57 -7.46
N LEU A 126 16.77 5.45 -6.96
CA LEU A 126 17.11 6.83 -6.59
C LEU A 126 18.15 6.90 -5.47
N SER A 127 18.12 5.99 -4.49
CA SER A 127 19.11 5.97 -3.40
C SER A 127 20.52 5.60 -3.85
N ARG A 128 20.68 5.02 -5.05
CA ARG A 128 21.98 4.73 -5.67
C ARG A 128 22.47 5.86 -6.56
N LEU A 129 21.57 6.73 -7.03
CA LEU A 129 21.94 7.90 -7.81
C LEU A 129 22.60 8.91 -6.87
N SER A 130 23.90 9.13 -7.06
CA SER A 130 24.62 10.13 -6.28
C SER A 130 24.03 11.53 -6.55
N PRO A 131 24.03 12.44 -5.56
CA PRO A 131 23.51 13.82 -5.71
C PRO A 131 24.08 14.60 -6.90
N ARG A 132 25.20 14.14 -7.49
CA ARG A 132 25.83 14.75 -8.66
C ARG A 132 25.06 14.59 -9.97
N THR A 133 24.11 13.66 -10.05
CA THR A 133 23.33 13.41 -11.29
C THR A 133 22.03 14.21 -11.33
N VAL A 134 21.57 14.73 -10.19
CA VAL A 134 20.30 15.49 -10.08
C VAL A 134 20.53 17.01 -10.25
N LEU A 135 21.79 17.46 -10.25
CA LEU A 135 22.20 18.85 -10.36
C LEU A 135 22.81 19.23 -11.72
N LEU A 136 22.79 18.31 -12.70
CA LEU A 136 23.20 18.54 -14.10
C LEU A 136 21.98 18.37 -14.99
#